data_AF-A0A836W6K8-F1
#
_entry.id   AF-A0A836W6K8-F1
#
_cell.length_a   1.000
_cell.length_b   1.000
_cell.length_c   1.000
_cell.angle_alpha   90.00
_cell.angle_beta   90.00
_cell.angle_gamma   90.00
#
_symmetry.space_group_name_H-M   'P 1'
#
loop_
_entity.id
_entity.type
_entity.pdbx_description
1 polymer ?
#
loop_
_entity_poly.entity_id
_entity_poly.type
_entity_poly.pdbx_seq_one_letter_code
_entity_poly.pdbx_strand_id
1 'polypeptide(L)'
;MNQSFSSVIVQERKGMLKRWTTSLVVLSFALTIFGTFVTRSGLISSVHAFGVSNLGSLFLGFLALIIIFSTYMIATRNTILKSKRDIGSWTSKESSFLLNNLLFVAVTVGVFVGTLMPTLSELFRGEQMTVGAEFFNRMATPIGIGIYLLIGLCTAF
;
A
#
# COMPACT_ATOMS: atom_id res chain seq x y z
N MET A 1 8.41 -40.93 3.58
CA MET A 1 8.96 -39.85 2.70
C MET A 1 7.79 -39.22 1.94
N ASN A 2 7.17 -38.14 2.42
CA ASN A 2 6.19 -37.34 1.64
C ASN A 2 5.83 -35.99 2.31
N GLN A 3 6.82 -35.18 2.70
CA GLN A 3 6.60 -33.88 3.38
C GLN A 3 7.30 -32.69 2.69
N SER A 4 7.90 -32.86 1.51
CA SER A 4 8.87 -31.89 0.99
C SER A 4 8.30 -30.81 0.05
N PHE A 5 7.32 -31.05 -0.82
CA PHE A 5 6.99 -30.05 -1.86
C PHE A 5 6.27 -28.80 -1.33
N SER A 6 5.18 -28.94 -0.56
CA SER A 6 4.48 -27.76 -0.01
C SER A 6 5.30 -27.01 1.03
N SER A 7 6.13 -27.71 1.82
CA SER A 7 6.99 -27.08 2.82
C SER A 7 8.18 -26.34 2.19
N VAL A 8 8.79 -26.90 1.13
CA VAL A 8 9.86 -26.25 0.37
C VAL A 8 9.33 -25.03 -0.40
N ILE A 9 8.17 -25.11 -1.05
CA ILE A 9 7.53 -23.96 -1.72
C ILE A 9 7.20 -22.85 -0.71
N VAL A 10 6.78 -23.20 0.51
CA VAL A 10 6.53 -22.24 1.60
C VAL A 10 7.84 -21.68 2.18
N GLN A 11 8.93 -22.45 2.24
CA GLN A 11 10.25 -21.98 2.66
C GLN A 11 10.91 -21.08 1.61
N GLU A 12 10.76 -21.37 0.31
CA GLU A 12 11.21 -20.52 -0.80
C GLU A 12 10.51 -19.15 -0.75
N ARG A 13 9.19 -19.13 -0.53
CA ARG A 13 8.42 -17.88 -0.39
C ARG A 13 8.80 -17.04 0.83
N LYS A 14 9.30 -17.64 1.92
CA LYS A 14 9.69 -16.93 3.16
C LYS A 14 11.00 -16.15 3.05
N GLY A 15 11.82 -16.39 2.03
CA GLY A 15 13.16 -15.83 1.91
C GLY A 15 13.31 -14.59 1.03
N MET A 16 12.42 -14.41 0.05
CA MET A 16 12.77 -13.66 -1.17
C MET A 16 12.43 -12.16 -1.14
N LEU A 17 11.47 -11.76 -0.30
CA LEU A 17 10.93 -10.40 -0.32
C LEU A 17 10.65 -9.84 1.08
N LYS A 18 11.50 -10.20 2.05
CA LYS A 18 11.34 -9.73 3.44
C LYS A 18 11.32 -8.20 3.49
N ARG A 19 12.27 -7.53 2.82
CA ARG A 19 12.32 -6.07 2.79
C ARG A 19 11.07 -5.44 2.15
N TRP A 20 10.61 -5.97 1.02
CA TRP A 20 9.41 -5.50 0.33
C TRP A 20 8.14 -5.68 1.18
N THR A 21 7.95 -6.87 1.75
CA THR A 21 6.79 -7.18 2.59
C THR A 21 6.78 -6.29 3.85
N THR A 22 7.94 -6.12 4.50
CA THR A 22 8.06 -5.23 5.66
C THR A 22 7.74 -3.78 5.29
N SER A 23 8.20 -3.29 4.12
CA SER A 23 7.86 -1.95 3.64
C SER A 23 6.36 -1.79 3.40
N LEU A 24 5.69 -2.79 2.81
CA LEU A 24 4.24 -2.75 2.60
C LEU A 24 3.47 -2.72 3.93
N VAL A 25 3.87 -3.51 4.93
CA VAL A 25 3.25 -3.51 6.26
C VAL A 25 3.38 -2.13 6.93
N VAL A 26 4.58 -1.55 6.88
CA VAL A 26 4.83 -0.19 7.41
C VAL A 26 3.97 0.84 6.67
N LEU A 27 3.90 0.75 5.35
CA LEU A 27 3.08 1.65 4.53
C LEU A 27 1.59 1.53 4.90
N SER A 28 1.04 0.31 5.00
CA SER A 28 -0.35 0.09 5.40
C SER A 28 -0.66 0.64 6.80
N PHE A 29 0.28 0.48 7.75
CA PHE A 29 0.14 1.05 9.08
C PHE A 29 0.13 2.59 9.05
N ALA A 30 1.05 3.20 8.29
CA ALA A 30 1.08 4.65 8.10
C ALA A 30 -0.20 5.18 7.43
N LEU A 31 -0.72 4.48 6.42
CA LEU A 31 -1.98 4.84 5.74
C LEU A 31 -3.19 4.79 6.69
N THR A 32 -3.21 3.87 7.65
CA THR A 32 -4.30 3.76 8.65
C THR A 32 -4.31 4.98 9.58
N ILE A 33 -3.13 5.40 10.03
CA ILE A 33 -2.98 6.61 10.86
C ILE A 33 -3.35 7.84 10.05
N PHE A 34 -2.91 7.91 8.78
CA PHE A 34 -3.29 8.96 7.86
C PHE A 34 -4.81 9.03 7.65
N GLY A 35 -5.51 7.92 7.46
CA GLY A 35 -6.97 7.90 7.34
C GLY A 35 -7.68 8.39 8.60
N THR A 36 -7.13 8.07 9.78
CA THR A 36 -7.61 8.62 11.07
C THR A 36 -7.41 10.12 11.13
N PHE A 37 -6.25 10.62 10.67
CA PHE A 37 -5.97 12.05 10.56
C PHE A 37 -6.97 12.74 9.63
N VAL A 38 -7.22 12.22 8.42
CA VAL A 38 -8.16 12.82 7.46
C VAL A 38 -9.57 12.96 8.06
N THR A 39 -10.06 11.93 8.75
CA THR A 39 -11.41 11.94 9.35
C THR A 39 -11.54 12.76 10.63
N ARG A 40 -10.44 13.00 11.37
CA ARG A 40 -10.43 13.76 12.64
C ARG A 40 -9.92 15.19 12.54
N SER A 41 -9.22 15.54 11.46
CA SER A 41 -8.64 16.87 11.24
C SER A 41 -9.61 17.86 10.59
N GLY A 42 -10.73 17.38 10.04
CA GLY A 42 -11.64 18.24 9.28
C GLY A 42 -11.10 18.64 7.90
N LEU A 43 -10.05 17.96 7.39
CA LEU A 43 -9.50 18.21 6.04
C LEU A 43 -10.48 17.96 4.90
N ILE A 44 -11.48 17.12 5.13
CA ILE A 44 -12.59 16.89 4.20
C ILE A 44 -13.85 17.34 4.93
N SER A 45 -14.47 18.41 4.44
CA SER A 45 -15.75 18.91 4.94
C SER A 45 -16.85 17.89 4.66
N SER A 46 -17.08 16.99 5.60
CA SER A 46 -18.29 16.17 5.63
C SER A 46 -19.25 16.78 6.63
N VAL A 47 -20.55 16.80 6.30
CA VAL A 47 -21.63 17.19 7.24
C VAL A 47 -21.67 16.31 8.50
N HIS A 48 -20.99 15.16 8.50
CA HIS A 48 -20.77 14.27 9.64
C HIS A 48 -19.34 14.35 10.20
N ALA A 49 -18.56 15.40 9.91
CA ALA A 49 -17.25 15.63 10.50
C ALA A 49 -17.41 16.00 11.99
N PHE A 50 -17.66 14.97 12.80
CA PHE A 50 -17.74 15.08 14.25
C PHE A 50 -16.33 15.29 14.80
N GLY A 51 -15.99 16.56 14.98
CA GLY A 51 -14.88 17.01 15.81
C GLY A 51 -13.76 17.65 15.02
N VAL A 52 -13.84 18.97 14.87
CA VAL A 52 -12.64 19.81 14.72
C VAL A 52 -11.89 19.71 16.04
N SER A 53 -11.06 18.68 16.18
CA SER A 53 -10.24 18.46 17.37
C SER A 53 -8.82 18.93 17.06
N ASN A 54 -8.18 19.65 17.99
CA ASN A 54 -6.78 20.11 17.88
C ASN A 54 -5.75 18.95 17.89
N LEU A 55 -6.23 17.70 17.74
CA LEU A 55 -5.44 16.48 17.71
C LEU A 55 -4.84 16.21 16.32
N GLY A 56 -5.28 16.91 15.26
CA GLY A 56 -4.75 16.74 13.91
C GLY A 56 -3.22 16.86 13.84
N SER A 57 -2.64 17.85 14.54
CA SER A 57 -1.20 18.06 14.63
C SER A 57 -0.47 16.89 15.34
N LEU A 58 -1.08 16.31 16.37
CA LEU A 58 -0.53 15.15 17.08
C LEU A 58 -0.50 13.90 16.18
N PHE A 59 -1.57 13.65 15.41
CA PHE A 59 -1.58 12.55 14.44
C PHE A 59 -0.53 12.74 13.34
N LEU A 60 -0.35 13.97 12.86
CA LEU A 60 0.66 14.28 11.85
C LEU A 60 2.09 14.11 12.37
N GLY A 61 2.35 14.57 13.60
CA GLY A 61 3.63 14.37 14.29
C GLY A 61 3.91 12.89 14.54
N PHE A 62 2.91 12.12 14.95
CA PHE A 62 3.02 10.67 15.15
C PHE A 62 3.25 9.92 13.82
N LEU A 63 2.56 10.32 12.75
CA LEU A 63 2.76 9.77 11.41
C LEU A 63 4.21 10.03 10.92
N ALA A 64 4.71 11.26 11.09
CA ALA A 64 6.08 11.60 10.73
C ALA A 64 7.09 10.79 11.53
N LEU A 65 6.89 10.65 12.85
CA LEU A 65 7.73 9.82 13.72
C LEU A 65 7.76 8.38 13.24
N ILE A 66 6.60 7.79 12.95
CA ILE A 66 6.52 6.40 12.47
C ILE A 66 7.26 6.24 11.16
N ILE A 67 7.05 7.11 10.17
CA ILE A 67 7.71 7.02 8.87
C ILE A 67 9.24 7.10 9.02
N ILE A 68 9.73 8.05 9.83
CA ILE A 68 11.17 8.22 10.09
C ILE A 68 11.72 6.98 10.80
N PHE A 69 11.08 6.56 11.90
CA PHE A 69 11.51 5.43 12.70
C PHE A 69 11.50 4.12 11.91
N SER A 70 10.44 3.85 11.16
CA SER A 70 10.32 2.65 10.34
C SER A 70 11.34 2.63 9.21
N THR A 71 11.56 3.77 8.54
CA THR A 71 12.54 3.87 7.45
C THR A 71 13.95 3.68 7.98
N TYR A 72 14.27 4.32 9.11
CA TYR A 72 15.54 4.13 9.81
C TYR A 72 15.74 2.65 10.20
N MET A 73 14.71 2.01 10.78
CA MET A 73 14.80 0.62 11.20
C MET A 73 15.00 -0.33 10.01
N ILE A 74 14.30 -0.10 8.89
CA ILE A 74 14.47 -0.87 7.64
C ILE A 74 15.87 -0.66 7.04
N ALA A 75 16.39 0.57 7.08
CA ALA A 75 17.72 0.90 6.55
C ALA A 75 18.83 0.25 7.40
N THR A 76 18.74 0.33 8.72
CA THR A 76 19.76 -0.21 9.63
C THR A 76 19.70 -1.74 9.75
N ARG A 77 18.52 -2.36 9.59
CA ARG A 77 18.34 -3.82 9.68
C ARG A 77 18.58 -4.55 8.34
N ASN A 78 19.30 -3.95 7.40
CA ASN A 78 19.55 -4.51 6.06
C ASN A 78 20.20 -5.90 6.09
N THR A 79 21.04 -6.21 7.09
CA THR A 79 21.67 -7.54 7.26
C THR A 79 20.66 -8.66 7.58
N ILE A 80 19.59 -8.36 8.31
CA ILE A 80 18.56 -9.36 8.69
C ILE A 80 17.46 -9.43 7.61
N LEU A 81 17.26 -8.33 6.90
CA LEU A 81 16.28 -8.18 5.82
C LEU A 81 16.84 -8.56 4.43
N LYS A 82 18.13 -8.90 4.34
CA LYS A 82 18.77 -9.36 3.10
C LYS A 82 18.09 -10.64 2.63
N SER A 83 17.54 -10.60 1.42
CA SER A 83 17.05 -11.80 0.76
C SER A 83 18.20 -12.79 0.62
N LYS A 84 17.96 -14.07 0.96
CA LYS A 84 18.97 -15.13 0.86
C LYS A 84 19.23 -15.57 -0.59
N ARG A 85 18.44 -15.06 -1.54
CA ARG A 85 18.52 -15.31 -2.98
C ARG A 85 18.45 -13.99 -3.74
N ASP A 86 19.38 -13.78 -4.66
CA ASP A 86 19.22 -12.82 -5.73
C ASP A 86 18.06 -13.25 -6.63
N ILE A 87 17.32 -12.27 -7.14
CA ILE A 87 16.25 -12.36 -8.15
C ILE A 87 16.81 -12.80 -9.52
N GLY A 88 17.68 -13.82 -9.54
CA GLY A 88 18.45 -14.26 -10.70
C GLY A 88 17.70 -15.20 -11.65
N SER A 89 16.51 -15.68 -11.28
CA SER A 89 15.66 -16.45 -12.18
C SER A 89 14.30 -15.78 -12.27
N TRP A 90 13.93 -15.32 -13.47
CA TRP A 90 12.58 -14.93 -13.86
C TRP A 90 11.65 -16.15 -13.86
N THR A 91 11.56 -16.84 -12.72
CA THR A 91 10.59 -17.90 -12.51
C THR A 91 9.22 -17.24 -12.50
N SER A 92 8.38 -17.63 -13.45
CA SER A 92 7.06 -17.05 -13.74
C SER A 92 6.20 -16.82 -12.47
N LYS A 93 6.32 -17.70 -11.47
CA LYS A 93 5.54 -17.66 -10.22
C LYS A 93 5.95 -16.53 -9.27
N GLU A 94 7.25 -16.21 -9.17
CA GLU A 94 7.76 -15.17 -8.27
C GLU A 94 7.48 -13.76 -8.83
N SER A 95 7.70 -13.60 -10.14
CA SER A 95 7.40 -12.35 -10.85
C SER A 95 5.89 -12.06 -10.84
N SER A 96 5.04 -13.08 -11.03
CA SER A 96 3.58 -12.94 -10.94
C SER A 96 3.12 -12.48 -9.55
N PHE A 97 3.70 -13.03 -8.47
CA PHE A 97 3.40 -12.60 -7.10
C PHE A 97 3.80 -11.14 -6.82
N LEU A 98 4.98 -10.72 -7.28
CA LEU A 98 5.44 -9.34 -7.18
C LEU A 98 4.54 -8.38 -7.96
N LEU A 99 4.21 -8.74 -9.20
CA LEU A 99 3.36 -7.95 -10.08
C LEU A 99 1.95 -7.78 -9.50
N ASN A 100 1.39 -8.85 -8.91
CA ASN A 100 0.09 -8.78 -8.26
C ASN A 100 0.10 -7.81 -7.07
N ASN A 101 1.12 -7.87 -6.20
CA ASN A 101 1.29 -6.88 -5.12
C ASN A 101 1.45 -5.45 -5.66
N LEU A 102 2.18 -5.28 -6.76
CA LEU A 102 2.36 -3.97 -7.39
C LEU A 102 1.04 -3.38 -7.89
N LEU A 103 0.15 -4.20 -8.46
CA LEU A 103 -1.19 -3.76 -8.85
C LEU A 103 -2.04 -3.35 -7.65
N PHE A 104 -1.97 -4.07 -6.53
CA PHE A 104 -2.65 -3.65 -5.30
C PHE A 104 -2.11 -2.33 -4.75
N VAL A 105 -0.80 -2.12 -4.82
CA VAL A 105 -0.18 -0.82 -4.49
C VAL A 105 -0.69 0.27 -5.44
N ALA A 106 -0.82 -0.01 -6.74
CA ALA A 106 -1.36 0.94 -7.71
C ALA A 106 -2.80 1.35 -7.37
N VAL A 107 -3.68 0.41 -7.02
CA VAL A 107 -5.03 0.74 -6.53
C VAL A 107 -4.96 1.60 -5.27
N THR A 108 -4.10 1.24 -4.32
CA THR A 108 -3.95 1.98 -3.06
C THR A 108 -3.51 3.42 -3.30
N VAL A 109 -2.51 3.64 -4.15
CA VAL A 109 -2.03 4.98 -4.55
C VAL A 109 -3.14 5.76 -5.25
N GLY A 110 -3.87 5.11 -6.15
CA GLY A 110 -5.00 5.70 -6.84
C GLY A 110 -6.10 6.18 -5.88
N VAL A 111 -6.47 5.36 -4.90
CA VAL A 111 -7.45 5.72 -3.87
C VAL A 111 -6.92 6.85 -2.98
N PHE A 112 -5.64 6.80 -2.61
CA PHE A 112 -4.98 7.85 -1.82
C PHE A 112 -5.02 9.21 -2.55
N VAL A 113 -4.67 9.24 -3.83
CA VAL A 113 -4.73 10.46 -4.67
C VAL A 113 -6.18 10.94 -4.82
N GLY A 114 -7.11 10.03 -5.11
CA GLY A 114 -8.54 10.39 -5.21
C GLY A 114 -9.12 10.96 -3.92
N THR A 115 -8.63 10.49 -2.76
CA THR A 115 -9.04 11.00 -1.44
C THR A 115 -8.46 12.39 -1.17
N LEU A 116 -7.22 12.66 -1.61
CA LEU A 116 -6.56 13.95 -1.43
C LEU A 116 -6.95 15.01 -2.47
N MET A 117 -7.50 14.59 -3.61
CA MET A 117 -7.86 15.46 -4.73
C MET A 117 -8.70 16.68 -4.34
N PRO A 118 -9.79 16.56 -3.54
CA PRO A 118 -10.59 17.72 -3.14
C PRO A 118 -9.77 18.78 -2.39
N THR A 119 -8.96 18.34 -1.42
CA THR A 119 -8.08 19.21 -0.61
C THR A 119 -6.95 19.83 -1.44
N LEU A 120 -6.36 19.06 -2.37
CA LEU A 120 -5.33 19.57 -3.28
C LEU A 120 -5.91 20.61 -4.26
N SER A 121 -7.10 20.34 -4.80
CA SER A 121 -7.81 21.28 -5.67
C SER A 121 -8.14 22.58 -4.94
N GLU A 122 -8.58 22.50 -3.70
CA GLU A 122 -8.84 23.68 -2.87
C GLU A 122 -7.56 24.51 -2.64
N LEU A 123 -6.44 23.84 -2.35
CA LEU A 123 -5.16 24.52 -2.12
C LEU A 123 -4.59 25.21 -3.38
N PHE A 124 -4.70 24.56 -4.55
CA PHE A 124 -4.09 25.08 -5.79
C PHE A 124 -5.04 25.92 -6.65
N ARG A 125 -6.34 25.64 -6.65
CA ARG A 125 -7.35 26.28 -7.51
C ARG A 125 -8.38 27.10 -6.73
N GLY A 126 -8.45 26.96 -5.41
CA GLY A 126 -9.47 27.64 -4.59
C GLY A 126 -10.89 27.06 -4.73
N GLU A 127 -11.05 25.96 -5.48
CA GLU A 127 -12.34 25.29 -5.68
C GLU A 127 -12.26 23.83 -5.24
N GLN A 128 -13.25 23.39 -4.46
CA GLN A 128 -13.38 21.99 -4.06
C GLN A 128 -13.98 21.15 -5.20
N MET A 129 -13.13 20.45 -5.94
CA MET A 129 -13.58 19.45 -6.90
C MET A 129 -13.89 18.13 -6.17
N THR A 130 -15.17 17.77 -6.12
CA THR A 130 -15.58 16.49 -5.54
C THR A 130 -15.30 15.36 -6.53
N VAL A 131 -14.48 14.40 -6.13
CA VAL A 131 -14.19 13.21 -6.91
C VAL A 131 -15.27 12.17 -6.65
N GLY A 132 -16.12 11.92 -7.64
CA GLY A 132 -17.20 10.92 -7.55
C GLY A 132 -16.75 9.49 -7.86
N ALA A 133 -17.69 8.55 -7.70
CA ALA A 133 -17.48 7.12 -7.94
C ALA A 133 -16.94 6.80 -9.36
N GLU A 134 -17.29 7.61 -10.35
CA GLU A 134 -16.79 7.49 -11.74
C GLU A 134 -15.26 7.47 -11.84
N PHE A 135 -14.57 8.32 -11.08
CA PHE A 135 -13.10 8.35 -11.08
C PHE A 135 -12.53 7.03 -10.54
N PHE A 136 -13.04 6.58 -9.40
CA PHE A 136 -12.58 5.35 -8.76
C PHE A 136 -12.88 4.13 -9.62
N ASN A 137 -14.05 4.06 -10.25
CA ASN A 137 -14.40 2.98 -11.16
C ASN A 137 -13.48 2.96 -12.38
N ARG A 138 -13.33 4.09 -13.09
CA ARG A 138 -12.45 4.17 -14.28
C ARG A 138 -11.01 3.80 -13.98
N MET A 139 -10.51 4.15 -12.80
CA MET A 139 -9.16 3.84 -12.36
C MET A 139 -9.02 2.38 -11.89
N ALA A 140 -9.96 1.88 -11.09
CA ALA A 140 -9.87 0.56 -10.47
C ALA A 140 -10.23 -0.58 -11.43
N THR A 141 -11.15 -0.37 -12.37
CA THR A 141 -11.58 -1.39 -13.34
C THR A 141 -10.43 -1.99 -14.16
N PRO A 142 -9.56 -1.23 -14.86
CA PRO A 142 -8.47 -1.81 -15.64
C PRO A 142 -7.46 -2.56 -14.77
N ILE A 143 -7.18 -2.04 -13.56
CA ILE A 143 -6.25 -2.67 -12.62
C ILE A 143 -6.85 -3.97 -12.07
N GLY A 144 -8.14 -3.96 -11.73
CA GLY A 144 -8.88 -5.13 -11.27
C GLY A 144 -8.91 -6.25 -12.31
N ILE A 145 -9.16 -5.91 -13.58
CA ILE A 145 -9.07 -6.87 -14.69
C ILE A 145 -7.65 -7.47 -14.76
N GLY A 146 -6.61 -6.64 -14.65
CA GLY A 146 -5.22 -7.11 -14.62
C GLY A 146 -4.93 -8.08 -13.47
N ILE A 147 -5.46 -7.80 -12.27
CA ILE A 147 -5.32 -8.69 -11.10
C ILE A 147 -6.02 -10.03 -11.36
N TYR A 148 -7.25 -10.03 -11.87
CA TYR A 148 -8.00 -11.25 -12.17
C TYR A 148 -7.30 -12.12 -13.22
N LEU A 149 -6.79 -11.51 -14.29
CA LEU A 149 -6.02 -12.22 -15.32
C LEU A 149 -4.75 -12.85 -14.74
N LEU A 150 -4.02 -12.12 -13.89
CA LEU A 150 -2.81 -12.64 -13.25
C LEU A 150 -3.08 -13.79 -12.29
N ILE A 151 -4.17 -13.72 -11.52
CA ILE A 151 -4.58 -14.82 -10.64
C ILE A 151 -4.91 -16.07 -11.47
N GLY A 152 -5.71 -15.91 -12.54
CA GLY A 152 -6.10 -17.01 -13.43
C GLY A 152 -4.91 -17.66 -14.14
N LEU A 153 -3.98 -16.86 -14.65
CA LEU A 153 -2.75 -17.35 -15.29
C LEU A 153 -1.84 -18.08 -14.28
N CYS A 154 -1.74 -17.59 -13.04
CA CYS A 154 -0.90 -18.21 -12.01
C CYS A 154 -1.40 -19.60 -11.58
N THR A 155 -2.72 -19.80 -11.50
CA THR A 155 -3.31 -21.11 -11.19
C THR A 155 -3.16 -22.15 -12.29
N ALA A 156 -2.86 -21.74 -13.52
CA ALA A 156 -2.71 -22.64 -14.67
C ALA A 156 -1.29 -23.26 -14.79
N PHE A 157 -0.33 -22.91 -13.92
CA PHE A 157 1.06 -23.38 -13.94
C PHE A 157 1.53 -24.08 -12.65
#